data_AF-A0ABD2QJD9-F1
#
_entry.id   AF-A0ABD2QJD9-F1
#
_cell.length_a   1.000
_cell.length_b   1.000
_cell.length_c   1.000
_cell.angle_alpha   90.00
_cell.angle_beta   90.00
_cell.angle_gamma   90.00
#
_symmetry.space_group_name_H-M   'P 1'
#
loop_
_entity.id
_entity.type
_entity.pdbx_description
1 polymer ?
#
loop_
_entity_poly.entity_id
_entity_poly.type
_entity_poly.pdbx_seq_one_letter_code
_entity_poly.pdbx_strand_id
1 'polypeptide(L)'
;MLDFRGGSVCYDSNIGTKDVDCKTLDLTYVCTASDHMNEKVDTVVAQFADILRNENVLNTPKNQPVKGSILLEFNASRKSGWPLVGDACAWERWIVTVQLLPHGCPLQEKDKVDISDKVRAELMEVLQLINSNMDHVPSLGCTQIQSENVIDFSFSGICPYKFSLQFVTGNGQNKSAVGLAMRRLLKEGRF
;
A
#
# COMPACT_ATOMS: atom_id res chain seq x y z
N MET A 1 10.91 19.64 -0.84
CA MET A 1 12.00 18.74 -1.18
C MET A 1 12.86 18.61 0.05
N LEU A 2 13.58 17.50 0.27
CA LEU A 2 14.52 17.44 1.39
C LEU A 2 15.71 18.37 1.10
N ASP A 3 16.00 19.26 2.04
CA ASP A 3 17.17 20.15 2.02
C ASP A 3 18.17 19.70 3.08
N PHE A 4 19.45 19.77 2.74
CA PHE A 4 20.56 19.26 3.54
C PHE A 4 21.50 20.42 3.88
N ARG A 5 21.05 21.34 4.74
CA ARG A 5 21.86 22.49 5.18
C ARG A 5 22.40 22.29 6.60
N GLY A 6 23.65 22.65 6.82
CA GLY A 6 24.25 22.68 8.16
C GLY A 6 24.35 21.31 8.85
N GLY A 7 24.42 20.21 8.10
CA GLY A 7 24.49 18.84 8.65
C GLY A 7 23.15 18.30 9.18
N SER A 8 22.05 18.99 8.92
CA SER A 8 20.68 18.56 9.26
C SER A 8 19.86 18.34 8.00
N VAL A 9 18.89 17.43 8.09
CA VAL A 9 17.89 17.19 7.04
C VAL A 9 16.65 18.00 7.39
N CYS A 10 16.26 18.92 6.51
CA CYS A 10 15.08 19.75 6.65
C CYS A 10 14.08 19.41 5.55
N TYR A 11 12.79 19.41 5.89
CA TYR A 11 11.73 19.27 4.90
C TYR A 11 11.35 20.64 4.36
N ASP A 12 11.77 20.95 3.13
CA ASP A 12 11.44 22.22 2.45
C ASP A 12 10.44 21.98 1.31
N SER A 13 9.34 21.29 1.59
CA SER A 13 8.18 21.26 0.68
C SER A 13 6.87 21.35 1.42
N ASN A 14 5.92 22.00 0.76
CA ASN A 14 4.50 21.77 1.02
C ASN A 14 4.08 20.54 0.21
N ILE A 15 3.54 19.52 0.87
CA ILE A 15 2.88 18.41 0.18
C ILE A 15 1.50 18.91 -0.24
N GLY A 16 1.26 19.05 -1.54
CA GLY A 16 -0.08 19.31 -2.04
C GLY A 16 -0.98 18.12 -1.78
N THR A 17 -2.22 18.38 -1.35
CA THR A 17 -3.25 17.36 -1.12
C THR A 17 -4.52 17.69 -1.90
N LYS A 18 -5.36 16.67 -2.14
CA LYS A 18 -6.68 16.83 -2.73
C LYS A 18 -7.68 15.90 -2.05
N ASP A 19 -8.90 16.38 -1.90
CA ASP A 19 -10.04 15.60 -1.46
C ASP A 19 -10.62 14.82 -2.65
N VAL A 20 -11.00 13.57 -2.41
CA VAL A 20 -11.56 12.67 -3.42
C VAL A 20 -12.83 12.03 -2.90
N ASP A 21 -13.94 12.37 -3.54
CA ASP A 21 -15.25 11.81 -3.23
C ASP A 21 -15.42 10.42 -3.86
N CYS A 22 -15.79 9.44 -3.04
CA CYS A 22 -16.12 8.10 -3.51
C CYS A 22 -17.46 8.11 -4.25
N LYS A 23 -17.50 7.53 -5.45
CA LYS A 23 -18.74 7.51 -6.26
C LYS A 23 -19.80 6.53 -5.74
N THR A 24 -19.37 5.52 -4.98
CA THR A 24 -20.22 4.39 -4.57
C THR A 24 -20.41 4.27 -3.05
N LEU A 25 -19.62 4.99 -2.28
CA LEU A 25 -19.67 5.04 -0.81
C LEU A 25 -19.77 6.50 -0.41
N ASP A 26 -20.52 6.79 0.66
CA ASP A 26 -20.61 8.13 1.23
C ASP A 26 -19.36 8.43 2.07
N LEU A 27 -18.26 8.64 1.36
CA LEU A 27 -16.93 8.81 1.92
C LEU A 27 -16.07 9.71 1.03
N THR A 28 -15.36 10.65 1.65
CA THR A 28 -14.31 11.45 1.02
C THR A 28 -12.98 11.07 1.67
N TYR A 29 -11.94 10.84 0.85
CA TYR A 29 -10.59 10.60 1.34
C TYR A 29 -9.62 11.66 0.81
N VAL A 30 -8.51 11.86 1.52
CA VAL A 30 -7.44 12.79 1.13
C VAL A 30 -6.31 11.99 0.51
N CYS A 31 -5.80 12.43 -0.65
CA CYS A 31 -4.56 11.90 -1.23
C CYS A 31 -3.60 13.02 -1.61
N THR A 32 -2.37 12.66 -1.97
CA THR A 32 -1.40 13.66 -2.42
C THR A 32 -1.79 14.17 -3.81
N ALA A 33 -1.42 15.41 -4.12
CA ALA A 33 -1.59 15.99 -5.44
C ALA A 33 -0.55 15.47 -6.47
N SER A 34 0.19 14.40 -6.16
CA SER A 34 1.17 13.79 -7.06
C SER A 34 0.50 12.76 -7.97
N ASP A 35 0.26 13.13 -9.23
CA ASP A 35 -0.36 12.24 -10.21
C ASP A 35 0.49 10.98 -10.47
N HIS A 36 1.82 11.10 -10.54
CA HIS A 36 2.71 9.94 -10.72
C HIS A 36 2.61 8.93 -9.58
N MET A 37 2.48 9.39 -8.33
CA MET A 37 2.31 8.49 -7.19
C MET A 37 0.93 7.86 -7.17
N ASN A 38 -0.11 8.66 -7.43
CA ASN A 38 -1.48 8.18 -7.51
C ASN A 38 -1.64 7.13 -8.61
N GLU A 39 -1.10 7.37 -9.81
CA GLU A 39 -1.14 6.41 -10.93
C GLU A 39 -0.46 5.08 -10.57
N LYS A 40 0.68 5.12 -9.87
CA LYS A 40 1.37 3.91 -9.41
C LYS A 40 0.51 3.09 -8.45
N VAL A 41 -0.21 3.74 -7.52
CA VAL A 41 -1.11 3.07 -6.57
C VAL A 41 -2.35 2.55 -7.31
N ASP A 42 -3.01 3.40 -8.08
CA ASP A 42 -4.25 3.13 -8.79
C ASP A 42 -4.10 1.98 -9.78
N THR A 43 -2.97 1.90 -10.48
CA THR A 43 -2.66 0.79 -11.40
C THR A 43 -2.70 -0.56 -10.69
N VAL A 44 -2.12 -0.65 -9.48
CA VAL A 44 -2.08 -1.90 -8.72
C VAL A 44 -3.45 -2.24 -8.15
N VAL A 45 -4.16 -1.24 -7.61
CA VAL A 45 -5.50 -1.41 -7.05
C VAL A 45 -6.49 -1.83 -8.15
N ALA A 46 -6.40 -1.26 -9.35
CA ALA A 46 -7.24 -1.61 -10.49
C ALA A 46 -6.99 -3.06 -10.94
N GLN A 47 -5.73 -3.47 -11.09
CA GLN A 47 -5.37 -4.85 -11.44
C GLN A 47 -5.88 -5.86 -10.40
N PHE A 48 -5.72 -5.54 -9.11
CA PHE A 48 -6.25 -6.34 -8.01
C PHE A 48 -7.78 -6.46 -8.10
N ALA A 49 -8.49 -5.34 -8.25
CA ALA A 49 -9.93 -5.31 -8.29
C ALA A 49 -10.48 -6.10 -9.48
N ASP A 50 -9.88 -5.99 -10.66
CA ASP A 50 -10.31 -6.70 -11.86
C ASP A 50 -10.12 -8.22 -11.73
N ILE A 51 -8.98 -8.66 -11.20
CA ILE A 51 -8.73 -10.09 -10.94
C ILE A 51 -9.73 -10.63 -9.90
N LEU A 52 -9.92 -9.90 -8.79
CA LEU A 52 -10.80 -10.33 -7.71
C LEU A 52 -12.27 -10.41 -8.18
N ARG A 53 -12.72 -9.45 -9.00
CA ARG A 53 -14.06 -9.48 -9.61
C ARG A 53 -14.23 -10.66 -10.57
N ASN A 54 -13.23 -10.92 -11.41
CA ASN A 54 -13.25 -12.06 -12.34
C ASN A 54 -13.32 -13.40 -11.58
N GLU A 55 -12.55 -13.54 -10.50
CA GLU A 55 -12.63 -14.70 -9.61
C GLU A 55 -14.02 -14.82 -8.96
N ASN A 56 -14.64 -13.71 -8.56
CA ASN A 56 -16.00 -13.71 -7.99
C ASN A 56 -17.04 -14.22 -9.00
N VAL A 57 -16.96 -13.77 -10.26
CA VAL A 57 -17.84 -14.25 -11.34
C VAL A 57 -17.65 -15.74 -11.57
N LEU A 58 -16.40 -16.24 -11.61
CA LEU A 58 -16.11 -17.66 -11.81
C LEU A 58 -16.54 -18.54 -10.63
N ASN A 59 -16.53 -18.01 -9.40
CA ASN A 59 -16.92 -18.73 -8.19
C ASN A 59 -18.43 -18.62 -7.87
N THR A 60 -19.20 -17.82 -8.60
CA THR A 60 -20.66 -17.72 -8.48
C THR A 60 -21.38 -19.07 -8.41
N PRO A 61 -21.09 -20.07 -9.28
CA PRO A 61 -21.78 -21.36 -9.24
C PRO A 61 -21.55 -22.15 -7.95
N LYS A 62 -20.49 -21.82 -7.20
CA LYS A 62 -20.09 -22.49 -5.96
C LYS A 62 -20.57 -21.75 -4.71
N ASN A 63 -21.15 -20.56 -4.86
CA ASN A 63 -21.54 -19.66 -3.76
C ASN A 63 -20.42 -19.47 -2.70
N GLN A 64 -19.16 -19.47 -3.16
CA GLN A 64 -18.01 -19.30 -2.28
C GLN A 64 -17.60 -17.83 -2.24
N PRO A 65 -17.40 -17.23 -1.04
CA PRO A 65 -16.93 -15.87 -0.94
C PRO A 65 -15.51 -15.76 -1.50
N VAL A 66 -15.27 -14.72 -2.30
CA VAL A 66 -13.94 -14.44 -2.87
C VAL A 66 -13.27 -13.37 -2.02
N LYS A 67 -12.03 -13.64 -1.61
CA LYS A 67 -11.22 -12.76 -0.77
C LYS A 67 -9.85 -12.54 -1.42
N GLY A 68 -9.32 -11.34 -1.25
CA GLY A 68 -7.98 -10.98 -1.64
C GLY A 68 -7.40 -9.93 -0.71
N SER A 69 -6.09 -9.73 -0.79
CA SER A 69 -5.37 -8.77 0.04
C SER A 69 -4.38 -7.96 -0.78
N ILE A 70 -4.27 -6.67 -0.49
CA ILE A 70 -3.22 -5.78 -0.97
C ILE A 70 -2.23 -5.56 0.18
N LEU A 71 -0.95 -5.72 -0.09
CA LEU A 71 0.17 -5.47 0.80
C LEU A 71 0.91 -4.21 0.33
N LEU A 72 1.02 -3.24 1.23
CA LEU A 72 1.90 -2.08 1.12
C LEU A 72 3.10 -2.31 2.06
N GLU A 73 4.31 -2.32 1.52
CA GLU A 73 5.54 -2.42 2.31
C GLU A 73 6.36 -1.15 2.15
N PHE A 74 6.76 -0.53 3.26
CA PHE A 74 7.78 0.51 3.28
C PHE A 74 9.16 -0.11 3.54
N ASN A 75 10.13 0.24 2.71
CA ASN A 75 11.42 -0.44 2.64
C ASN A 75 12.59 0.51 2.93
N ALA A 76 13.61 -0.03 3.58
CA ALA A 76 14.92 0.60 3.72
C ALA A 76 15.93 -0.26 2.95
N SER A 77 16.62 0.33 1.97
CA SER A 77 17.75 -0.35 1.35
C SER A 77 18.91 -0.37 2.33
N ARG A 78 19.41 -1.57 2.66
CA ARG A 78 20.63 -1.71 3.45
C ARG A 78 21.78 -1.97 2.50
N LYS A 79 22.86 -1.20 2.61
CA LYS A 79 24.16 -1.63 2.07
C LYS A 79 24.65 -2.80 2.94
N SER A 80 24.18 -4.00 2.64
CA SER A 80 24.77 -5.23 3.15
C SER A 80 26.15 -5.37 2.50
N GLY A 81 27.22 -5.41 3.28
CA GLY A 81 28.54 -5.80 2.79
C GLY A 81 28.65 -7.28 2.43
N TRP A 82 27.54 -8.03 2.50
CA TRP A 82 27.47 -9.47 2.30
C TRP A 82 26.61 -9.80 1.06
N PRO A 83 27.18 -10.48 0.03
CA PRO A 83 26.51 -10.70 -1.26
C PRO A 83 25.35 -11.70 -1.25
N LEU A 84 24.88 -12.16 -0.08
CA LEU A 84 23.84 -13.19 0.06
C LEU A 84 22.59 -12.73 0.84
N VAL A 85 22.55 -11.50 1.36
CA VAL A 85 21.39 -10.95 2.07
C VAL A 85 20.78 -9.86 1.21
N GLY A 86 19.56 -10.08 0.73
CA GLY A 86 18.86 -9.17 -0.18
C GLY A 86 18.77 -7.73 0.35
N ASP A 87 18.95 -6.79 -0.59
CA ASP A 87 19.31 -5.39 -0.34
C ASP A 87 18.23 -4.50 0.30
N ALA A 88 17.03 -5.01 0.60
CA ALA A 88 15.92 -4.23 1.18
C ALA A 88 15.24 -4.95 2.36
N CYS A 89 15.07 -4.22 3.46
CA CYS A 89 14.33 -4.66 4.64
C CYS A 89 13.09 -3.78 4.82
N ALA A 90 11.90 -4.39 4.84
CA ALA A 90 10.69 -3.63 5.13
C ALA A 90 10.59 -3.31 6.62
N TRP A 91 10.45 -2.03 6.92
CA TRP A 91 10.34 -1.51 8.28
C TRP A 91 8.89 -1.30 8.71
N GLU A 92 7.96 -1.26 7.77
CA GLU A 92 6.52 -1.18 8.03
C GLU A 92 5.72 -1.90 6.93
N ARG A 93 4.60 -2.53 7.31
CA ARG A 93 3.73 -3.29 6.41
C ARG A 93 2.27 -3.02 6.74
N TRP A 94 1.48 -2.74 5.71
CA TRP A 94 0.03 -2.60 5.79
C TRP A 94 -0.63 -3.63 4.88
N ILE A 95 -1.58 -4.39 5.42
CA ILE A 95 -2.31 -5.41 4.66
C ILE A 95 -3.79 -5.05 4.69
N VAL A 96 -4.33 -4.65 3.54
CA VAL A 96 -5.76 -4.40 3.37
C VAL A 96 -6.39 -5.65 2.76
N THR A 97 -7.36 -6.22 3.47
CA THR A 97 -8.05 -7.42 3.02
C THR A 97 -9.48 -7.11 2.62
N VAL A 98 -9.86 -7.53 1.41
CA VAL A 98 -11.19 -7.30 0.84
C VAL A 98 -11.86 -8.65 0.61
N GLN A 99 -13.10 -8.77 1.03
CA GLN A 99 -13.96 -9.90 0.72
C GLN A 99 -15.17 -9.40 -0.08
N LEU A 100 -15.40 -9.98 -1.25
CA LEU A 100 -16.55 -9.67 -2.08
C LEU A 100 -17.77 -10.47 -1.63
N LEU A 101 -18.94 -9.83 -1.70
CA LEU A 101 -20.21 -10.54 -1.66
C LEU A 101 -20.32 -11.44 -2.91
N PRO A 102 -21.04 -12.58 -2.81
CA PRO A 102 -21.29 -13.43 -3.96
C PRO A 102 -21.85 -12.63 -5.14
N HIS A 103 -21.37 -12.93 -6.34
CA HIS A 103 -21.83 -12.26 -7.54
C HIS A 103 -23.35 -12.46 -7.74
N GLY A 104 -24.05 -11.40 -8.14
CA GLY A 104 -25.50 -11.42 -8.35
C GLY A 104 -26.34 -11.19 -7.08
N CYS A 105 -25.72 -11.11 -5.89
CA CYS A 105 -26.42 -10.61 -4.71
C CYS A 105 -26.65 -9.10 -4.84
N PRO A 106 -27.91 -8.61 -4.85
CA PRO A 106 -28.17 -7.18 -4.89
C PRO A 106 -27.68 -6.54 -3.59
N LEU A 107 -26.87 -5.48 -3.72
CA LEU A 107 -26.46 -4.68 -2.58
C LEU A 107 -27.67 -3.87 -2.08
N GLN A 108 -28.06 -4.07 -0.83
CA GLN A 108 -29.11 -3.25 -0.22
C GLN A 108 -28.52 -1.91 0.21
N GLU A 109 -29.36 -0.89 0.36
CA GLU A 109 -28.89 0.43 0.79
C GLU A 109 -28.26 0.38 2.19
N LYS A 110 -28.83 -0.45 3.08
CA LYS A 110 -28.22 -0.79 4.37
C LYS A 110 -26.79 -1.30 4.24
N ASP A 111 -26.53 -2.20 3.27
CA ASP A 111 -25.21 -2.79 3.10
C ASP A 111 -24.17 -1.72 2.70
N LYS A 112 -24.58 -0.71 1.90
CA LYS A 112 -23.70 0.41 1.56
C LYS A 112 -23.34 1.25 2.77
N VAL A 113 -24.32 1.56 3.62
CA VAL A 113 -24.11 2.31 4.87
C VAL A 113 -23.17 1.52 5.79
N ASP A 114 -23.46 0.23 6.01
CA ASP A 114 -22.64 -0.65 6.85
C ASP A 114 -21.19 -0.75 6.33
N ILE A 115 -20.99 -0.83 5.00
CA ILE A 115 -19.65 -0.83 4.39
C ILE A 115 -18.96 0.52 4.59
N SER A 116 -19.68 1.62 4.38
CA SER A 116 -19.13 2.98 4.53
C SER A 116 -18.67 3.23 5.96
N ASP A 117 -19.45 2.81 6.96
CA ASP A 117 -19.13 2.95 8.37
C ASP A 117 -17.94 2.08 8.77
N LYS A 118 -17.85 0.86 8.25
CA LYS A 118 -16.67 0.00 8.45
C LYS A 118 -15.41 0.64 7.88
N VAL A 119 -15.45 1.11 6.63
CA VAL A 119 -14.29 1.77 6.01
C VAL A 119 -13.87 3.02 6.80
N ARG A 120 -14.83 3.80 7.31
CA ARG A 120 -14.56 4.96 8.17
C ARG A 120 -13.88 4.54 9.48
N ALA A 121 -14.36 3.48 10.13
CA ALA A 121 -13.76 2.98 11.36
C ALA A 121 -12.31 2.49 11.14
N GLU A 122 -12.06 1.72 10.08
CA GLU A 122 -10.73 1.23 9.70
C GLU A 122 -9.77 2.40 9.38
N LEU A 123 -10.25 3.43 8.68
CA LEU A 123 -9.46 4.64 8.41
C LEU A 123 -9.06 5.36 9.71
N MET A 124 -10.00 5.47 10.66
CA MET A 124 -9.71 6.07 11.96
C MET A 124 -8.69 5.25 12.77
N GLU A 125 -8.73 3.92 12.66
CA GLU A 125 -7.73 3.04 13.27
C GLU A 125 -6.34 3.25 12.66
N VAL A 126 -6.24 3.33 11.32
CA VAL A 126 -4.99 3.68 10.62
C VAL A 126 -4.44 5.01 11.14
N LEU A 127 -5.28 6.05 11.27
CA LEU A 127 -4.85 7.35 11.79
C LEU A 127 -4.37 7.26 13.25
N GLN A 128 -5.01 6.46 14.10
CA GLN A 128 -4.56 6.26 15.48
C GLN A 128 -3.21 5.55 15.53
N LEU A 129 -3.00 4.52 14.70
CA LEU A 129 -1.75 3.79 14.62
C LEU A 129 -0.60 4.68 14.13
N ILE A 130 -0.84 5.48 13.08
CA ILE A 130 0.17 6.42 12.55
C ILE A 130 0.53 7.50 13.59
N ASN A 131 -0.45 7.99 14.36
CA ASN A 131 -0.23 8.99 15.40
C ASN A 131 0.26 8.39 16.74
N SER A 132 0.48 7.08 16.81
CA SER A 132 1.10 6.43 17.95
C SER A 132 2.62 6.61 17.93
N ASN A 133 3.36 5.92 18.81
CA ASN A 133 4.81 6.09 18.93
C ASN A 133 5.54 5.76 17.59
N MET A 134 6.27 6.74 17.06
CA MET A 134 7.00 6.65 15.79
C MET A 134 8.45 6.16 15.93
N ASP A 135 8.85 5.58 17.07
CA ASP A 135 10.21 5.05 17.31
C ASP A 135 10.67 4.00 16.27
N HIS A 136 9.73 3.36 15.57
CA HIS A 136 10.01 2.37 14.54
C HIS A 136 10.36 2.99 13.17
N VAL A 137 10.15 4.30 12.99
CA VAL A 137 10.38 5.00 11.71
C VAL A 137 11.88 5.20 11.47
N PRO A 138 12.42 4.83 10.29
CA PRO A 138 13.84 4.98 10.02
C PRO A 138 14.33 6.42 10.07
N SER A 139 15.53 6.62 10.61
CA SER A 139 16.23 7.91 10.52
C SER A 139 16.58 8.22 9.05
N LEU A 140 16.38 9.48 8.66
CA LEU A 140 16.77 10.00 7.34
C LEU A 140 18.28 10.23 7.20
N GLY A 141 19.05 10.15 8.30
CA GLY A 141 20.46 10.50 8.33
C GLY A 141 20.70 12.02 8.23
N CYS A 142 21.89 12.41 7.78
CA CYS A 142 22.33 13.82 7.67
C CYS A 142 22.71 14.22 6.24
N THR A 143 22.68 13.28 5.29
CA THR A 143 23.13 13.47 3.90
C THR A 143 22.13 12.87 2.93
N GLN A 144 22.08 13.38 1.69
CA GLN A 144 21.20 12.87 0.65
C GLN A 144 21.41 11.37 0.39
N ILE A 145 22.67 10.91 0.30
CA ILE A 145 23.02 9.50 0.08
C ILE A 145 22.47 8.60 1.21
N GLN A 146 22.44 9.11 2.45
CA GLN A 146 21.87 8.37 3.56
C GLN A 146 20.34 8.33 3.46
N SER A 147 19.70 9.46 3.15
CA SER A 147 18.25 9.55 2.97
C SER A 147 17.76 8.72 1.78
N GLU A 148 18.54 8.61 0.71
CA GLU A 148 18.26 7.76 -0.46
C GLU A 148 18.10 6.28 -0.10
N ASN A 149 18.48 5.85 1.11
CA ASN A 149 18.21 4.48 1.54
C ASN A 149 16.74 4.23 1.89
N VAL A 150 16.02 5.27 2.30
CA VAL A 150 14.65 5.17 2.83
C VAL A 150 13.66 6.05 2.07
N ILE A 151 14.13 7.10 1.39
CA ILE A 151 13.33 8.03 0.59
C ILE A 151 13.46 7.72 -0.89
N ASP A 152 12.35 7.85 -1.60
CA ASP A 152 12.28 7.80 -3.06
C ASP A 152 12.24 9.22 -3.63
N PHE A 153 13.33 9.63 -4.26
CA PHE A 153 13.46 10.94 -4.92
C PHE A 153 13.02 10.93 -6.39
N SER A 154 12.48 9.81 -6.90
CA SER A 154 12.03 9.73 -8.30
C SER A 154 10.67 10.38 -8.56
N PHE A 155 9.93 10.73 -7.51
CA PHE A 155 8.65 11.43 -7.62
C PHE A 155 8.87 12.93 -7.71
N SER A 156 8.29 13.58 -8.73
CA SER A 156 8.32 15.03 -8.84
C SER A 156 7.43 15.68 -7.77
N GLY A 157 7.95 16.70 -7.09
CA GLY A 157 7.18 17.51 -6.12
C GLY A 157 6.96 16.87 -4.73
N ILE A 158 7.25 15.58 -4.55
CA ILE A 158 7.15 14.88 -3.27
C ILE A 158 8.33 13.92 -3.09
N CYS A 159 8.63 13.51 -1.86
CA CYS A 159 9.69 12.55 -1.56
C CYS A 159 9.15 11.50 -0.58
N PRO A 160 8.32 10.54 -1.04
CA PRO A 160 7.76 9.53 -0.16
C PRO A 160 8.84 8.58 0.36
N TYR A 161 8.56 7.87 1.46
CA TYR A 161 9.35 6.69 1.79
C TYR A 161 9.28 5.68 0.65
N LYS A 162 10.36 4.93 0.41
CA LYS A 162 10.38 3.86 -0.57
C LYS A 162 9.32 2.83 -0.21
N PHE A 163 8.42 2.57 -1.16
CA PHE A 163 7.33 1.62 -0.95
C PHE A 163 7.15 0.67 -2.14
N SER A 164 6.56 -0.48 -1.85
CA SER A 164 6.11 -1.45 -2.85
C SER A 164 4.68 -1.90 -2.56
N LEU A 165 3.90 -2.11 -3.61
CA LEU A 165 2.56 -2.67 -3.54
C LEU A 165 2.54 -4.05 -4.20
N GLN A 166 1.93 -5.01 -3.52
CA GLN A 166 1.73 -6.37 -4.00
C GLN A 166 0.31 -6.81 -3.65
N PHE A 167 -0.26 -7.76 -4.36
CA PHE A 167 -1.56 -8.31 -4.00
C PHE A 167 -1.65 -9.81 -4.21
N VAL A 168 -2.58 -10.43 -3.48
CA VAL A 168 -2.89 -11.85 -3.52
C VAL A 168 -4.40 -12.03 -3.65
N THR A 169 -4.82 -12.95 -4.51
CA THR A 169 -6.21 -13.37 -4.69
C THR A 169 -6.31 -14.90 -4.57
N GLY A 170 -7.51 -15.47 -4.67
CA GLY A 170 -7.81 -16.87 -4.31
C GLY A 170 -6.98 -17.93 -5.05
N ASN A 171 -6.36 -17.58 -6.18
CA ASN A 171 -5.46 -18.47 -6.93
C ASN A 171 -3.99 -18.44 -6.49
N GLY A 172 -3.64 -17.79 -5.37
CA GLY A 172 -2.32 -17.90 -4.72
C GLY A 172 -1.13 -17.39 -5.53
N GLN A 173 -1.34 -16.81 -6.70
CA GLN A 173 -0.27 -16.17 -7.47
C GLN A 173 -0.06 -14.77 -6.94
N ASN A 174 1.06 -14.57 -6.21
CA ASN A 174 1.62 -13.24 -5.97
C ASN A 174 1.87 -12.58 -7.33
N LYS A 175 0.99 -11.67 -7.75
CA LYS A 175 1.22 -10.86 -8.95
C LYS A 175 1.88 -9.58 -8.51
N SER A 176 3.20 -9.54 -8.66
CA SER A 176 4.01 -8.33 -8.46
C SER A 176 3.78 -7.39 -9.63
N ALA A 177 3.34 -6.17 -9.33
CA ALA A 177 3.39 -5.08 -10.28
C ALA A 177 4.85 -4.62 -10.41
N VAL A 178 5.40 -4.81 -11.61
CA VAL A 178 6.76 -4.55 -12.09
C VAL A 178 7.63 -3.63 -11.19
N GLY A 179 8.64 -4.25 -10.58
CA GLY A 179 9.81 -3.65 -9.96
C GLY A 179 10.76 -4.76 -9.51
N LEU A 180 12.01 -4.73 -9.97
CA LEU A 180 13.00 -5.82 -9.89
C LEU A 180 13.13 -6.53 -8.52
N ALA A 181 13.30 -7.87 -8.61
CA ALA A 181 13.91 -8.78 -7.64
C ALA A 181 13.21 -9.01 -6.27
N MET A 182 12.47 -10.12 -6.15
CA MET A 182 12.98 -11.38 -5.58
C MET A 182 11.81 -12.34 -5.34
N ARG A 183 11.90 -13.53 -5.95
CA ARG A 183 11.05 -14.67 -5.60
C ARG A 183 11.37 -15.10 -4.16
N ARG A 184 10.52 -14.77 -3.19
CA ARG A 184 10.53 -15.46 -1.90
C ARG A 184 9.65 -16.71 -2.03
N LEU A 185 10.33 -17.85 -2.16
CA LEU A 185 9.76 -19.17 -2.00
C LEU A 185 9.16 -19.27 -0.60
N LEU A 186 7.83 -19.35 -0.52
CA LEU A 186 7.15 -19.76 0.71
C LEU A 186 7.41 -21.26 0.89
N LYS A 187 8.26 -21.59 1.87
CA LYS A 187 8.40 -22.96 2.36
C LYS A 187 7.23 -23.21 3.31
N GLU A 188 6.29 -24.06 2.90
CA GLU A 188 5.25 -24.61 3.77
C GLU A 188 5.90 -25.33 4.96
N GLY A 189 5.66 -24.83 6.17
CA GLY A 189 5.84 -25.60 7.40
C GLY A 189 4.52 -26.30 7.69
N ARG A 190 4.47 -27.63 7.47
CA ARG A 190 3.40 -28.48 8.00
C ARG A 190 3.66 -28.70 9.48
N PHE A 191 2.62 -28.52 10.30
CA PHE A 191 2.55 -29.09 11.65
C PHE A 191 2.45 -30.62 11.56
#